data_AF-A0A833MNU3-F1
#
_entry.id   AF-A0A833MNU3-F1
#
_cell.length_a   1.000
_cell.length_b   1.000
_cell.length_c   1.000
_cell.angle_alpha   90.00
_cell.angle_beta   90.00
_cell.angle_gamma   90.00
#
_symmetry.space_group_name_H-M   'P 1'
#
loop_
_entity.id
_entity.type
_entity.pdbx_description
1 polymer ?
#
loop_
_entity_poly.entity_id
_entity_poly.type
_entity_poly.pdbx_seq_one_letter_code
_entity_poly.pdbx_strand_id
1 'polypeptide(L)' 'CETVESLGLKTQKSTDHLYTSTVLDEVLSIKTYYERKYLLHDKNINYIQFSFD' A
#
# COMPACT_ATOMS: atom_id res chain seq x y z
N CYS A 1 8.38 7.46 -1.85
CA CYS A 1 8.72 6.04 -2.11
C CYS A 1 10.00 5.98 -2.92
N GLU A 2 11.15 5.84 -2.24
CA GLU A 2 12.48 6.02 -2.83
C GLU A 2 12.73 5.21 -4.11
N THR A 3 12.27 3.96 -4.17
CA THR A 3 12.45 3.10 -5.36
C THR A 3 11.63 3.57 -6.56
N VAL A 4 10.36 3.94 -6.38
CA VAL A 4 9.49 4.37 -7.48
C VAL A 4 9.95 5.73 -8.03
N GLU A 5 10.35 6.64 -7.14
CA GLU A 5 10.93 7.94 -7.50
C GLU A 5 12.27 7.78 -8.22
N SER A 6 13.16 6.87 -7.77
CA SER A 6 14.44 6.60 -8.42
C SER A 6 14.31 6.07 -9.84
N LEU A 7 13.20 5.38 -10.15
CA LEU A 7 12.89 4.84 -11.46
C LEU A 7 12.18 5.86 -12.37
N GLY A 8 11.93 7.08 -11.89
CA GLY A 8 11.23 8.12 -12.65
C GLY A 8 9.75 7.82 -12.91
N LEU A 9 9.16 6.90 -12.13
CA LEU A 9 7.79 6.43 -12.35
C LEU A 9 6.78 7.37 -11.70
N LYS A 10 5.66 7.59 -12.40
CA LYS A 10 4.58 8.44 -11.90
C LYS A 10 3.80 7.70 -10.82
N THR A 11 3.97 8.15 -9.57
CA THR A 11 3.19 7.63 -8.44
C THR A 11 1.78 8.23 -8.45
N GLN A 12 0.76 7.38 -8.44
CA GLN A 12 -0.65 7.77 -8.42
C GLN A 12 -1.23 7.73 -7.00
N LYS A 13 -0.86 6.72 -6.20
CA LYS A 13 -1.28 6.57 -4.81
C LYS A 13 -0.11 6.09 -3.97
N SER A 14 0.01 6.60 -2.76
CA SER A 14 0.99 6.15 -1.77
C SER A 14 0.42 6.36 -0.37
N THR A 15 0.46 5.31 0.46
CA THR A 15 0.03 5.36 1.86
C THR A 15 0.82 4.36 2.70
N ASP A 16 1.13 4.74 3.93
CA ASP A 16 1.78 3.85 4.91
C ASP A 16 0.76 3.03 5.71
N HIS A 17 -0.53 3.37 5.62
CA HIS A 17 -1.60 2.71 6.35
C HIS A 17 -2.78 2.38 5.42
N LEU A 18 -2.63 1.33 4.61
CA LEU A 18 -3.63 0.93 3.62
C LEU A 18 -5.05 0.82 4.24
N TYR A 19 -5.20 0.10 5.34
CA TYR A 19 -6.51 -0.22 5.93
C TYR A 19 -7.23 0.94 6.63
N THR A 20 -6.57 2.08 6.84
CA THR A 20 -7.20 3.31 7.37
C THR A 20 -7.17 4.45 6.36
N SER A 21 -6.65 4.20 5.16
CA SER A 21 -6.50 5.22 4.12
C SER A 21 -7.75 5.38 3.26
N THR A 22 -7.81 6.51 2.55
CA THR A 22 -8.85 6.82 1.59
C THR A 22 -8.76 6.03 0.29
N VAL A 23 -7.67 5.26 0.08
CA VAL A 23 -7.47 4.46 -1.13
C VAL A 23 -8.03 3.04 -1.00
N LEU A 24 -8.55 2.69 0.17
CA LEU A 24 -9.14 1.39 0.45
C LEU A 24 -10.43 1.19 -0.37
N ASP A 25 -10.52 0.08 -1.09
CA ASP A 25 -11.70 -0.35 -1.83
C ASP A 25 -12.08 -1.79 -1.47
N GLU A 26 -13.11 -2.34 -2.13
CA GLU A 26 -13.58 -3.70 -1.88
C GLU A 26 -12.46 -4.74 -2.00
N VAL A 27 -11.59 -4.61 -3.00
CA VAL A 27 -10.50 -5.55 -3.26
C VAL A 27 -9.37 -5.37 -2.24
N LEU A 28 -8.94 -4.14 -2.00
CA LEU A 28 -7.88 -3.80 -1.05
C LEU A 28 -8.31 -4.01 0.42
N SER A 29 -9.61 -4.14 0.69
CA SER A 29 -10.13 -4.46 2.02
C SER A 29 -9.88 -5.91 2.44
N ILE A 30 -9.64 -6.80 1.46
CA ILE A 30 -9.40 -8.23 1.70
C ILE A 30 -8.04 -8.41 2.37
N LYS A 31 -8.04 -8.90 3.61
CA LYS A 31 -6.82 -9.24 4.33
C LYS A 31 -6.40 -10.67 4.03
N THR A 32 -5.14 -10.89 3.69
CA THR A 32 -4.55 -12.24 3.61
C THR A 32 -4.06 -12.72 4.98
N TYR A 33 -3.61 -13.97 5.05
CA TYR A 33 -3.13 -14.56 6.30
C TYR A 33 -1.97 -13.77 6.93
N TYR A 34 -0.97 -13.40 6.13
CA TYR A 34 0.22 -12.70 6.65
C TYR A 34 -0.05 -11.25 7.02
N GLU A 35 -0.92 -10.55 6.28
CA GLU A 35 -1.32 -9.19 6.64
C GLU A 35 -2.03 -9.15 7.98
N ARG A 36 -2.94 -10.11 8.24
CA ARG A 36 -3.55 -10.24 9.57
C ARG A 36 -2.49 -10.45 10.66
N LYS A 37 -1.51 -11.33 10.41
CA LYS A 37 -0.41 -11.57 11.35
C LYS A 37 0.43 -10.31 11.59
N TYR A 38 0.74 -9.54 10.57
CA TYR A 38 1.51 -8.29 10.69
C TYR A 38 0.75 -7.22 11.46
N LEU A 39 -0.55 -7.04 11.19
CA LEU A 39 -1.38 -6.11 11.94
C LEU A 39 -1.46 -6.44 13.43
N LEU A 40 -1.45 -7.74 13.79
CA LEU A 40 -1.40 -8.16 15.21
C LEU A 40 -0.06 -7.83 15.89
N HIS A 41 1.00 -7.63 15.12
CA HIS A 41 2.31 -7.21 15.60
C HIS A 41 2.54 -5.70 15.42
N ASP A 42 1.47 -4.91 15.29
CA ASP A 42 1.51 -3.45 15.10
C ASP A 42 2.31 -3.02 13.85
N LYS A 43 2.39 -3.90 12.85
CA LYS A 43 2.99 -3.59 11.56
C LYS A 43 1.90 -3.20 10.57
N ASN A 44 2.00 -1.99 10.06
CA ASN A 44 1.11 -1.47 9.03
C ASN A 44 1.43 -2.04 7.65
N ILE A 45 0.45 -1.93 6.75
CA ILE A 45 0.60 -2.34 5.35
C ILE A 45 0.67 -1.08 4.49
N ASN A 46 1.81 -0.89 3.83
CA ASN A 46 2.03 0.21 2.91
C ASN A 46 1.53 -0.17 1.52
N TYR A 47 0.95 0.79 0.80
CA TYR A 47 0.44 0.59 -0.55
C TYR A 47 0.94 1.70 -1.47
N ILE A 48 1.40 1.30 -2.66
CA ILE A 48 1.91 2.20 -3.69
C ILE A 48 1.33 1.76 -5.03
N GLN A 49 0.74 2.72 -5.75
CA GLN A 49 0.27 2.55 -7.12
C GLN A 49 1.05 3.51 -8.01
N PHE A 50 1.61 3.01 -9.11
CA PHE A 50 2.34 3.79 -10.10
C PHE A 50 2.02 3.29 -11.51
N SER A 51 2.30 4.11 -12.52
CA SER A 51 2.24 3.72 -13.94
C SER A 51 3.55 3.97 -14.66
N PHE A 52 3.68 3.34 -15.83
CA PHE A 52 4.85 3.40 -16.71
C PHE A 52 4.70 4.41 -17.86
N ASP A 53 3.62 5.21 -17.91
CA ASP A 53 3.22 6.14 -18.99
C ASP A 53 4.19 6.26 -20.19
#